data_AF-A0A5S9R994-F1
#
_entry.id   AF-A0A5S9R994-F1
#
_cell.length_a   1.000
_cell.length_b   1.000
_cell.length_c   1.000
_cell.angle_alpha   90.00
_cell.angle_beta   90.00
_cell.angle_gamma   90.00
#
_symmetry.space_group_name_H-M   'P 1'
#
loop_
_entity.id
_entity.type
_entity.pdbx_description
1 polymer ?
#
loop_
_entity_poly.entity_id
_entity_poly.type
_entity_poly.pdbx_seq_one_letter_code
_entity_poly.pdbx_strand_id
1 'polypeptide(L)'
;MTIYSLTFWRDATERALKSAAQAAVLALGGDAINVWTVDWQTVSGLTAGGAALSLLTSVASAGLANRGTASLSKAVEPHRDA
;
A
#
# COMPACT_ATOMS: atom_id res chain seq x y z
N MET A 1 15.97 3.19 0.70
CA MET A 1 15.99 2.25 -0.43
C MET A 1 15.82 3.06 -1.72
N THR A 2 16.53 2.77 -2.79
CA THR A 2 16.23 3.39 -4.10
C THR A 2 15.10 2.62 -4.79
N ILE A 3 14.36 3.29 -5.68
CA ILE A 3 13.27 2.66 -6.47
C ILE A 3 13.77 1.51 -7.36
N TYR A 4 15.06 1.51 -7.71
CA TYR A 4 15.67 0.47 -8.52
C TYR A 4 16.03 -0.80 -7.73
N SER A 5 15.88 -0.77 -6.40
CA SER A 5 16.19 -1.92 -5.57
C SER A 5 15.13 -3.01 -5.65
N LEU A 6 15.54 -4.27 -5.78
CA LEU A 6 14.64 -5.43 -5.71
C LEU A 6 13.87 -5.48 -4.38
N THR A 7 14.51 -5.08 -3.29
CA THR A 7 13.88 -5.02 -1.96
C THR A 7 12.75 -3.99 -1.88
N PHE A 8 12.88 -2.83 -2.54
CA PHE A 8 11.81 -1.84 -2.60
C PHE A 8 10.57 -2.42 -3.29
N TRP A 9 10.75 -3.06 -4.45
CA TRP A 9 9.64 -3.64 -5.19
C TRP A 9 8.99 -4.81 -4.46
N ARG A 10 9.76 -5.60 -3.70
CA ARG A 10 9.20 -6.64 -2.84
C ARG A 10 8.29 -6.06 -1.76
N ASP A 11 8.76 -5.05 -1.03
CA ASP A 11 7.99 -4.40 0.03
C ASP A 11 6.75 -3.68 -0.54
N ALA A 12 6.89 -2.98 -1.66
CA ALA A 12 5.78 -2.30 -2.33
C ALA A 12 4.71 -3.31 -2.82
N THR A 13 5.14 -4.46 -3.35
CA THR A 13 4.22 -5.51 -3.81
C THR A 13 3.48 -6.16 -2.66
N GLU A 14 4.15 -6.43 -1.54
CA GLU A 14 3.50 -6.97 -0.33
C GLU A 14 2.42 -6.02 0.19
N ARG A 15 2.73 -4.72 0.26
CA ARG A 15 1.77 -3.67 0.63
C ARG A 15 0.61 -3.61 -0.34
N ALA A 16 0.87 -3.71 -1.65
CA ALA A 16 -0.16 -3.68 -2.66
C ALA A 16 -1.11 -4.87 -2.58
N LEU A 17 -0.58 -6.08 -2.38
CA LEU A 17 -1.38 -7.28 -2.21
C LEU A 17 -2.24 -7.20 -0.95
N LYS A 18 -1.69 -6.67 0.15
CA LYS A 18 -2.44 -6.44 1.37
C LYS A 18 -3.59 -5.45 1.15
N SER A 19 -3.33 -4.33 0.48
CA SER A 19 -4.36 -3.34 0.14
C SER A 19 -5.42 -3.93 -0.80
N ALA A 20 -5.03 -4.78 -1.75
CA ALA A 20 -5.95 -5.49 -2.64
C ALA A 20 -6.92 -6.39 -1.85
N ALA A 21 -6.38 -7.20 -0.92
CA ALA A 21 -7.18 -8.06 -0.07
C ALA A 21 -8.14 -7.27 0.83
N GLN A 22 -7.67 -6.19 1.44
CA GLN A 22 -8.51 -5.31 2.25
C GLN A 22 -9.64 -4.68 1.44
N ALA A 23 -9.35 -4.21 0.22
CA ALA A 23 -10.36 -3.67 -0.69
C ALA A 23 -11.36 -4.75 -1.14
N ALA A 24 -10.91 -5.99 -1.37
CA ALA A 24 -11.80 -7.11 -1.68
C ALA A 24 -12.77 -7.40 -0.53
N VAL A 25 -12.26 -7.46 0.70
CA VAL A 25 -13.09 -7.68 1.91
C VAL A 25 -14.12 -6.55 2.06
N LEU A 26 -13.72 -5.29 1.84
CA LEU A 26 -14.65 -4.16 1.86
C LEU A 26 -15.73 -4.28 0.79
N ALA A 27 -15.37 -4.73 -0.42
CA ALA A 27 -16.31 -4.92 -1.53
C ALA A 27 -17.32 -6.07 -1.26
N LEU A 28 -16.86 -7.13 -0.60
CA LEU A 28 -17.68 -8.29 -0.25
C LEU A 28 -18.64 -8.00 0.92
N GLY A 29 -18.30 -7.04 1.80
CA GLY A 29 -19.10 -6.69 2.96
C GLY A 29 -18.97 -7.70 4.11
N GLY A 30 -19.83 -7.55 5.13
CA GLY A 30 -19.79 -8.33 6.37
C GLY A 30 -20.87 -9.41 6.51
N ASP A 31 -21.69 -9.62 5.48
CA ASP A 31 -22.80 -10.59 5.50
C ASP A 31 -22.40 -11.92 4.84
N ALA A 32 -23.30 -12.91 4.83
CA ALA A 32 -23.05 -14.20 4.16
C ALA A 32 -22.77 -14.02 2.66
N ILE A 33 -21.59 -14.45 2.20
CA ILE A 33 -21.15 -14.33 0.81
C ILE A 33 -21.59 -15.54 0.00
N ASN A 34 -22.30 -15.32 -1.11
CA ASN A 34 -22.52 -16.32 -2.15
C ASN A 34 -21.62 -16.04 -3.36
N VAL A 35 -20.68 -16.95 -3.60
CA VAL A 35 -19.67 -16.84 -4.67
C VAL A 35 -20.26 -16.77 -6.08
N TRP A 36 -21.46 -17.30 -6.28
CA TRP A 36 -22.11 -17.35 -7.60
C TRP A 36 -22.89 -16.08 -7.95
N THR A 37 -23.32 -15.34 -6.93
CA THR A 37 -24.17 -14.16 -7.10
C THR A 37 -23.45 -12.86 -6.75
N VAL A 38 -22.19 -12.93 -6.33
CA VAL A 38 -21.40 -11.75 -6.01
C VAL A 38 -21.12 -10.94 -7.28
N ASP A 39 -21.17 -9.62 -7.15
CA ASP A 39 -20.77 -8.71 -8.23
C ASP A 39 -19.25 -8.71 -8.38
N TRP A 40 -18.75 -9.63 -9.22
CA TRP A 40 -17.34 -9.77 -9.53
C TRP A 40 -16.75 -8.54 -10.22
N GLN A 41 -17.56 -7.74 -10.91
CA GLN A 41 -17.09 -6.52 -11.55
C GLN A 41 -16.71 -5.49 -10.48
N THR A 42 -17.56 -5.29 -9.48
CA THR A 42 -17.26 -4.40 -8.35
C THR A 42 -16.10 -4.93 -7.51
N VAL A 43 -16.10 -6.22 -7.16
CA VAL A 43 -15.04 -6.82 -6.33
C VAL A 43 -13.68 -6.70 -7.03
N SER A 44 -13.56 -7.14 -8.29
CA SER A 44 -12.30 -7.09 -9.03
C SER A 44 -11.84 -5.64 -9.26
N GLY A 45 -12.76 -4.72 -9.54
CA GLY A 45 -12.46 -3.29 -9.70
C GLY A 45 -11.88 -2.66 -8.44
N LEU A 46 -12.49 -2.92 -7.28
CA LEU A 46 -12.01 -2.40 -6.00
C LEU A 46 -10.71 -3.06 -5.55
N THR A 47 -10.56 -4.37 -5.73
CA THR A 47 -9.31 -5.10 -5.45
C THR A 47 -8.15 -4.57 -6.29
N ALA A 48 -8.35 -4.42 -7.61
CA ALA A 48 -7.34 -3.88 -8.51
C ALA A 48 -7.03 -2.41 -8.19
N GLY A 49 -8.06 -1.61 -7.89
CA GLY A 49 -7.92 -0.22 -7.47
C GLY A 49 -7.08 -0.08 -6.20
N GLY A 50 -7.36 -0.89 -5.16
CA GLY A 50 -6.60 -0.89 -3.91
C GLY A 50 -5.13 -1.28 -4.11
N ALA A 51 -4.85 -2.28 -4.96
CA ALA A 51 -3.50 -2.66 -5.33
C ALA A 51 -2.76 -1.51 -6.05
N ALA A 52 -3.40 -0.94 -7.07
CA ALA A 52 -2.84 0.14 -7.88
C ALA A 52 -2.56 1.39 -7.04
N LEU A 53 -3.52 1.81 -6.21
CA LEU A 53 -3.35 2.95 -5.30
C LEU A 53 -2.16 2.75 -4.35
N SER A 54 -2.01 1.54 -3.80
CA SER A 54 -0.91 1.21 -2.88
C SER A 54 0.46 1.22 -3.58
N LEU A 55 0.55 0.69 -4.80
CA LEU A 55 1.78 0.76 -5.61
C LEU A 55 2.13 2.20 -5.98
N LEU A 56 1.17 2.96 -6.52
CA LEU A 56 1.38 4.35 -6.93
C LEU A 56 1.83 5.21 -5.74
N THR A 57 1.21 5.02 -4.57
CA THR A 57 1.60 5.71 -3.34
C THR A 57 3.01 5.33 -2.89
N SER A 58 3.39 4.06 -3.04
CA SER A 58 4.74 3.59 -2.70
C SER A 58 5.80 4.21 -3.61
N VAL A 59 5.52 4.31 -4.91
CA VAL A 59 6.39 4.99 -5.90
C VAL A 59 6.48 6.49 -5.62
N ALA A 60 5.35 7.16 -5.39
CA ALA A 60 5.33 8.59 -5.05
C ALA A 60 6.14 8.87 -3.77
N SER A 61 6.00 8.02 -2.75
CA SER A 61 6.74 8.14 -1.49
C SER A 61 8.25 7.92 -1.67
N ALA A 62 8.67 7.07 -2.62
CA ALA A 62 10.08 6.83 -2.87
C ALA A 62 10.82 8.08 -3.39
N GLY A 63 10.15 8.96 -4.13
CA GLY A 63 10.70 10.24 -4.60
C GLY A 63 10.76 11.32 -3.52
N LEU A 64 9.95 11.20 -2.46
CA LEU A 64 9.89 12.14 -1.34
C LEU A 64 10.75 11.70 -0.13
N ALA A 65 11.19 10.43 -0.10
CA ALA A 65 11.90 9.85 1.03
C ALA A 65 13.38 10.24 1.06
N ASN A 66 13.71 11.29 1.82
CA ASN A 66 15.05 11.46 2.37
C ASN A 66 15.29 10.42 3.48
N ARG A 67 16.52 9.88 3.55
CA ARG A 67 16.87 8.72 4.39
C ARG A 67 16.58 8.99 5.88
N GLY A 68 15.71 8.18 6.49
CA GLY A 68 15.61 8.02 7.95
C GLY A 68 14.37 8.58 8.64
N THR A 69 13.43 9.18 7.92
CA THR A 69 12.21 9.77 8.53
C THR A 69 10.94 9.37 7.79
N ALA A 70 9.78 9.57 8.42
CA ALA A 70 8.51 9.50 7.69
C ALA A 70 8.57 10.53 6.54
N SER A 71 7.92 10.26 5.41
CA SER A 71 7.96 11.14 4.22
C SER A 71 7.48 12.58 4.50
N LEU A 72 6.85 12.82 5.65
CA LEU A 72 6.41 14.13 6.15
C LEU A 72 7.03 14.56 7.50
N SER A 73 8.01 13.84 8.06
CA SER A 73 8.70 14.30 9.28
C SER A 73 10.10 14.85 8.97
N LYS A 74 10.39 16.05 9.51
CA LYS A 74 11.77 16.53 9.63
C LYS A 74 12.50 15.60 10.61
N ALA A 75 13.71 15.16 10.25
CA ALA A 75 14.57 14.42 11.16
C ALA A 75 14.82 15.31 12.37
N VAL A 76 14.32 14.90 13.54
CA VAL A 76 14.78 15.49 14.79
C VAL A 76 16.19 14.98 14.99
N GLU A 77 17.15 15.90 14.93
CA GLU A 77 18.54 15.66 15.27
C GLU A 77 18.60 15.20 16.74
N PRO A 78 19.26 14.08 17.08
CA PRO A 78 19.33 13.65 18.48
C PRO A 78 20.10 14.72 19.26
N HIS A 79 19.46 15.29 20.27
CA HIS A 79 20.10 16.20 21.21
C HIS A 79 21.27 15.45 21.87
N ARG A 80 22.49 15.77 21.45
CA ARG A 80 23.72 15.19 21.98
C ARG A 80 24.08 15.97 23.24
N ASP A 81 23.43 15.64 24.34
CA ASP A 81 23.80 16.18 25.64
C ASP A 81 25.17 15.65 26.04
N ALA A 82 26.07 16.61 26.24
CA ALA A 82 27.45 16.46 26.69
C ALA A 82 27.52 16.06 28.18
#